data_AF-A0A921TIE6-F1
#
_entry.id   AF-A0A921TIE6-F1
#
_cell.length_a   1.000
_cell.length_b   1.000
_cell.length_c   1.000
_cell.angle_alpha   90.00
_cell.angle_beta   90.00
_cell.angle_gamma   90.00
#
_symmetry.space_group_name_H-M   'P 1'
#
loop_
_entity.id
_entity.type
_entity.pdbx_description
1 polymer ?
#
loop_
_entity_poly.entity_id
_entity_poly.type
_entity_poly.pdbx_seq_one_letter_code
_entity_poly.pdbx_strand_id
1 'polypeptide(L)'
;MPSVHTGGGATLEEIDAIELWGRGISGFAAALFLWPGWIRRLYDGTRGRLRAWFVLLLRTLLVMVAVYVAQEALVRWLVARGTPAQLRSAQHLVLLQNGLHRNLVELEGLDVDRARMSGPDGKAFLAVFPLLGSGLGERVEADFDPALRGEVTRKLVVSAMGDPNERMRHYVDLYGSLAALYQPFDQARAQIQAKAGGGWQQYRKRRRRRALTPDAPPRRYHASIRSQVRGNGVPVPHDWHPADRAGFIAAASRWPLEDARTRLRQAVGEHIPGLRGGALPDHVNSLYTEPEHQAPLLRVLGYTCIESFDAGRAGRDAAAFKREVYDREAECQTARQLALEGDVQAGRDARRALLVPFIALVFSLYGALAHIAKFGLYTLALFRGYRCSAPPGCSPASPWPRRCWASCCAPG
;
A
#
# COMPACT_ATOMS: atom_id res chain seq x y z
N MET A 1 6.21 -0.76 -5.69
CA MET A 1 4.74 -0.84 -5.51
C MET A 1 4.48 -1.09 -4.03
N PRO A 2 3.51 -0.42 -3.41
CA PRO A 2 3.26 -0.60 -1.98
C PRO A 2 2.86 -2.06 -1.72
N SER A 3 3.44 -2.65 -0.69
CA SER A 3 3.00 -3.94 -0.16
C SER A 3 1.51 -3.83 0.17
N VAL A 4 0.72 -4.61 -0.57
CA VAL A 4 -0.73 -4.71 -0.40
C VAL A 4 -1.00 -5.38 0.94
N HIS A 5 -0.99 -4.60 2.02
CA HIS A 5 -1.70 -4.93 3.26
C HIS A 5 -3.18 -4.63 3.02
N THR A 6 -3.85 -5.45 2.22
CA THR A 6 -5.31 -5.44 2.10
C THR A 6 -5.92 -6.14 3.30
N GLY A 7 -5.92 -5.44 4.44
CA GLY A 7 -7.10 -5.51 5.31
C GLY A 7 -8.25 -4.91 4.54
N GLY A 8 -9.19 -5.75 4.09
CA GLY A 8 -10.37 -5.33 3.34
C GLY A 8 -11.14 -4.25 4.10
N GLY A 9 -11.21 -3.07 3.50
CA GLY A 9 -11.52 -1.78 4.14
C GLY A 9 -10.99 -0.69 3.23
N ALA A 10 -11.49 0.53 3.30
CA ALA A 10 -10.69 1.69 2.88
C ALA A 10 -9.26 1.47 3.38
N THR A 11 -8.26 1.64 2.51
CA THR A 11 -6.85 1.36 2.89
C THR A 11 -6.55 2.05 4.21
N LEU A 12 -5.74 1.46 5.10
CA LEU A 12 -5.41 2.10 6.38
C LEU A 12 -4.97 3.56 6.18
N GLU A 13 -4.32 3.86 5.05
CA GLU A 13 -4.00 5.22 4.58
C GLU A 13 -5.22 6.10 4.27
N GLU A 14 -6.27 5.59 3.61
CA GLU A 14 -7.54 6.31 3.41
C GLU A 14 -8.26 6.56 4.73
N ILE A 15 -8.26 5.59 5.65
CA ILE A 15 -8.83 5.74 6.99
C ILE A 15 -8.05 6.79 7.79
N ASP A 16 -6.71 6.73 7.75
CA ASP A 16 -5.83 7.70 8.41
C ASP A 16 -5.98 9.11 7.82
N ALA A 17 -6.18 9.23 6.50
CA ALA A 17 -6.45 10.50 5.84
C ALA A 17 -7.80 11.09 6.28
N ILE A 18 -8.87 10.26 6.30
CA ILE A 18 -10.18 10.67 6.81
C ILE A 18 -10.09 11.04 8.29
N GLU A 19 -9.31 10.30 9.08
CA GLU A 19 -9.06 10.57 10.49
C GLU A 19 -8.38 11.94 10.68
N LEU A 20 -7.33 12.23 9.90
CA LEU A 20 -6.59 13.49 9.97
C LEU A 20 -7.50 14.69 9.66
N TRP A 21 -8.26 14.62 8.56
CA TRP A 21 -9.15 15.70 8.16
C TRP A 21 -10.34 15.87 9.11
N GLY A 22 -11.02 14.78 9.47
CA GLY A 22 -12.20 14.82 10.35
C GLY A 22 -11.89 15.41 11.73
N ARG A 23 -10.76 15.03 12.32
CA ARG A 23 -10.31 15.57 13.61
C ARG A 23 -9.79 16.99 13.50
N GLY A 24 -9.08 17.31 12.41
CA GLY A 24 -8.61 18.67 12.13
C GLY A 24 -9.75 19.67 12.00
N ILE A 25 -10.80 19.34 11.23
CA ILE A 25 -11.98 20.19 11.06
C ILE A 25 -12.73 20.37 12.39
N SER A 26 -12.88 19.31 13.18
CA SER A 26 -13.50 19.38 14.51
C SER A 26 -12.74 20.32 15.45
N GLY A 27 -11.40 20.22 15.48
CA GLY A 27 -10.55 21.10 16.28
C GLY A 27 -10.63 22.57 15.83
N PHE A 28 -10.69 22.81 14.53
CA PHE A 28 -10.85 24.16 13.98
C PHE A 28 -12.21 24.77 14.34
N ALA A 29 -13.29 23.99 14.22
CA ALA A 29 -14.63 24.43 14.62
C ALA A 29 -14.70 24.81 16.11
N ALA A 30 -14.06 24.03 16.99
CA ALA A 30 -13.96 24.34 18.41
C ALA A 30 -13.16 25.63 18.66
N ALA A 31 -12.08 25.87 17.92
CA ALA A 31 -11.32 27.10 18.02
C ALA A 31 -12.14 28.32 17.59
N LEU A 32 -12.84 28.23 16.44
CA LEU A 32 -13.76 29.27 15.96
C LEU A 32 -14.86 29.61 16.97
N PHE A 33 -15.32 28.61 17.73
CA PHE A 33 -16.31 28.85 18.78
C PHE A 33 -15.78 29.80 19.86
N LEU A 34 -14.50 29.66 20.22
CA LEU A 34 -13.81 30.45 21.24
C LEU A 34 -13.30 31.82 20.75
N TRP A 35 -13.19 32.02 19.44
CA TRP A 35 -12.65 33.25 18.82
C TRP A 35 -13.25 34.55 19.35
N PRO A 36 -14.58 34.73 19.48
CA PRO A 36 -15.14 36.02 19.93
C PRO A 36 -14.66 36.44 21.32
N GLY A 37 -14.53 35.49 22.25
CA GLY A 37 -14.01 35.76 23.60
C GLY A 37 -12.52 36.13 23.58
N TRP A 38 -11.74 35.54 22.68
CA TRP A 38 -10.33 35.86 22.52
C TRP A 38 -10.10 37.18 21.80
N ILE A 39 -10.83 37.45 20.71
CA ILE A 39 -10.72 38.68 19.92
C ILE A 39 -11.06 39.89 20.79
N ARG A 40 -12.14 39.83 21.59
CA ARG A 40 -12.50 40.91 22.52
C ARG A 40 -11.35 41.25 23.47
N ARG A 41 -10.79 40.25 24.15
CA ARG A 41 -9.65 40.44 25.08
C ARG A 41 -8.34 40.85 24.42
N LEU A 42 -8.14 40.55 23.14
CA LEU A 42 -6.93 40.88 22.40
C LEU A 42 -6.97 42.30 21.82
N TYR A 43 -8.17 42.83 21.56
CA TYR A 43 -8.39 44.18 21.02
C TYR A 43 -8.66 45.26 22.07
N ASP A 44 -8.69 44.91 23.37
CA ASP A 44 -8.85 45.85 24.50
C ASP A 44 -7.61 46.76 24.78
N GLY A 45 -6.94 47.25 23.73
CA GLY A 45 -6.34 48.59 23.79
C GLY A 45 -4.83 48.79 23.71
N THR A 46 -3.95 47.78 23.55
CA THR A 46 -2.48 48.08 23.49
C THR A 46 -1.58 47.11 22.69
N ARG A 47 -2.08 46.05 22.05
CA ARG A 47 -1.22 45.07 21.34
C ARG A 47 -1.28 45.26 19.82
N GLY A 48 -0.11 45.39 19.18
CA GLY A 48 0.00 45.51 17.73
C GLY A 48 -0.68 44.36 16.99
N ARG A 49 -1.36 44.67 15.87
CA ARG A 49 -2.18 43.73 15.10
C ARG A 49 -1.46 42.40 14.81
N LEU A 50 -0.19 42.46 14.44
CA LEU A 50 0.67 41.28 14.21
C LEU A 50 0.74 40.34 15.43
N ARG A 51 0.96 40.88 16.64
CA ARG A 51 0.98 40.06 17.87
C ARG A 51 -0.39 39.46 18.17
N ALA A 52 -1.48 40.20 17.94
CA ALA A 52 -2.82 39.67 18.13
C ALA A 52 -3.13 38.50 17.18
N TRP A 53 -2.73 38.60 15.90
CA TRP A 53 -2.82 37.52 14.92
C TRP A 53 -2.00 36.29 15.33
N PHE A 54 -0.74 36.47 15.73
CA PHE A 54 0.10 35.36 16.20
C PHE A 54 -0.49 34.66 17.43
N VAL A 55 -1.00 35.42 18.42
CA VAL A 55 -1.63 34.84 19.61
C VAL A 55 -2.92 34.11 19.26
N LEU A 56 -3.72 34.62 18.32
CA LEU A 56 -4.93 33.95 17.85
C LEU A 56 -4.61 32.65 17.13
N LEU A 57 -3.60 32.65 16.25
CA LEU A 57 -3.13 31.47 15.54
C LEU A 57 -2.59 30.40 16.51
N LEU A 58 -1.77 30.81 17.47
CA LEU A 58 -1.23 29.90 18.48
C LEU A 58 -2.35 29.26 19.33
N ARG A 59 -3.34 30.05 19.77
CA ARG A 59 -4.50 29.53 20.51
C ARG A 59 -5.36 28.60 19.67
N THR A 60 -5.54 28.93 18.39
CA THR A 60 -6.25 28.07 17.43
C THR A 60 -5.54 26.73 17.29
N LEU A 61 -4.23 26.74 17.05
CA LEU A 61 -3.42 25.53 16.95
C LEU A 61 -3.47 24.70 18.25
N LEU A 62 -3.37 25.35 19.41
CA LEU A 62 -3.45 24.69 20.72
C LEU A 62 -4.79 23.95 20.90
N VAL A 63 -5.91 24.61 20.57
CA VAL A 63 -7.24 23.97 20.66
C VAL A 63 -7.39 22.87 19.62
N MET A 64 -6.88 23.05 18.41
CA MET A 64 -6.87 21.99 17.38
C MET A 64 -6.13 20.74 17.86
N VAL A 65 -4.92 20.90 18.40
CA VAL A 65 -4.12 19.78 18.94
C VAL A 65 -4.82 19.14 20.15
N ALA A 66 -5.38 19.94 21.06
CA ALA A 66 -6.08 19.42 22.22
C ALA A 66 -7.31 18.57 21.83
N VAL A 67 -8.13 19.05 20.89
CA VAL A 67 -9.29 18.31 20.37
C VAL A 67 -8.85 17.04 19.64
N TYR A 68 -7.80 17.13 18.81
CA TYR A 68 -7.26 15.99 18.09
C TYR A 68 -6.83 14.87 19.06
N VAL A 69 -6.04 15.21 20.09
CA VAL A 69 -5.58 14.26 21.10
C VAL A 69 -6.75 13.70 21.92
N ALA A 70 -7.73 14.52 22.28
CA ALA A 70 -8.91 14.08 23.01
C ALA A 70 -9.75 13.06 22.21
N GLN A 71 -9.96 13.32 20.92
CA GLN A 71 -10.66 12.40 20.02
C GLN A 71 -9.89 11.09 19.83
N GLU A 72 -8.57 11.15 19.65
CA GLU A 72 -7.73 9.94 19.58
C GLU A 72 -7.80 9.12 20.87
N ALA A 73 -7.67 9.78 22.03
CA ALA A 73 -7.74 9.11 23.33
C ALA A 73 -9.10 8.43 23.54
N LEU A 74 -10.19 9.08 23.13
CA LEU A 74 -11.54 8.52 23.19
C LEU A 74 -11.67 7.27 22.30
N VAL A 75 -11.21 7.33 21.05
CA VAL A 75 -11.23 6.19 20.13
C VAL A 75 -10.43 5.03 20.71
N ARG A 76 -9.18 5.28 21.12
CA ARG A 76 -8.32 4.25 21.73
C ARG A 76 -8.98 3.61 22.95
N TRP A 77 -9.58 4.41 23.80
CA TRP A 77 -10.30 3.92 24.99
C TRP A 77 -11.51 3.06 24.63
N LEU A 78 -12.30 3.46 23.63
CA LEU A 78 -13.47 2.69 23.15
C LEU A 78 -13.07 1.37 22.47
N VAL A 79 -11.95 1.35 21.76
CA VAL A 79 -11.38 0.15 21.14
C VAL A 79 -10.82 -0.80 22.20
N ALA A 80 -10.09 -0.28 23.19
CA ALA A 80 -9.48 -1.06 24.26
C ALA A 80 -10.50 -1.80 25.15
N ARG A 81 -11.73 -1.29 25.23
CA ARG A 81 -12.83 -1.91 25.99
C ARG A 81 -13.67 -2.93 25.20
N GLY A 82 -13.34 -3.19 23.93
CA GLY A 82 -14.09 -4.13 23.09
C GLY A 82 -14.00 -5.57 23.60
N THR A 83 -15.13 -6.25 23.76
CA THR A 83 -15.16 -7.70 24.05
C THR A 83 -14.80 -8.52 22.81
N PRO A 84 -14.34 -9.78 22.95
CA PRO A 84 -14.03 -10.62 21.79
C PRO A 84 -15.19 -10.77 20.78
N ALA A 85 -16.43 -10.86 21.27
CA ALA A 85 -17.62 -10.88 20.41
C ALA A 85 -17.81 -9.57 19.64
N GLN A 86 -17.61 -8.42 20.29
CA GLN A 86 -17.69 -7.11 19.64
C GLN A 86 -16.59 -6.89 18.61
N LEU A 87 -15.38 -7.41 18.87
CA LEU A 87 -14.27 -7.35 17.92
C LEU A 87 -14.57 -8.18 16.68
N ARG A 88 -15.12 -9.40 16.83
CA ARG A 88 -15.55 -10.25 15.71
C ARG A 88 -16.69 -9.61 14.91
N SER A 89 -17.73 -9.11 15.59
CA SER A 89 -18.82 -8.39 14.94
C SER A 89 -18.31 -7.18 14.14
N ALA A 90 -17.34 -6.43 14.66
CA ALA A 90 -16.73 -5.32 13.93
C ALA A 90 -16.02 -5.80 12.64
N GLN A 91 -15.31 -6.93 12.66
CA GLN A 91 -14.70 -7.51 11.45
C GLN A 91 -15.77 -7.84 10.39
N HIS A 92 -16.86 -8.47 10.81
CA HIS A 92 -17.97 -8.83 9.91
C HIS A 92 -18.65 -7.60 9.31
N LEU A 93 -18.90 -6.57 10.13
CA LEU A 93 -19.51 -5.33 9.69
C LEU A 93 -18.62 -4.56 8.69
N VAL A 94 -17.31 -4.53 8.91
CA VAL A 94 -16.36 -3.95 7.96
C VAL A 94 -16.37 -4.74 6.65
N LEU A 95 -16.33 -6.07 6.71
CA LEU A 95 -16.39 -6.92 5.53
C LEU A 95 -17.68 -6.66 4.71
N LEU A 96 -18.82 -6.59 5.39
CA LEU A 96 -20.12 -6.33 4.77
C LEU A 96 -20.20 -4.90 4.20
N GLN A 97 -19.76 -3.89 4.95
CA GLN A 97 -19.70 -2.50 4.48
C GLN A 97 -18.88 -2.38 3.19
N ASN A 98 -17.74 -3.07 3.11
CA ASN A 98 -16.93 -3.11 1.89
C ASN A 98 -17.63 -3.86 0.74
N GLY A 99 -18.27 -4.98 1.05
CA GLY A 99 -19.09 -5.73 0.11
C GLY A 99 -20.17 -4.85 -0.52
N LEU A 100 -20.90 -4.10 0.31
CA LEU A 100 -21.95 -3.17 -0.11
C LEU A 100 -21.39 -2.00 -0.90
N HIS A 101 -20.33 -1.35 -0.41
CA HIS A 101 -19.68 -0.24 -1.09
C HIS A 101 -19.23 -0.63 -2.52
N ARG A 102 -18.77 -1.88 -2.70
CA ARG A 102 -18.35 -2.40 -4.01
C ARG A 102 -19.47 -3.06 -4.82
N ASN A 103 -20.71 -3.12 -4.30
CA ASN A 103 -21.87 -3.81 -4.89
C ASN A 103 -21.61 -5.31 -5.11
N LEU A 104 -20.92 -5.96 -4.17
CA LEU A 104 -20.63 -7.39 -4.19
C LEU A 104 -21.65 -8.21 -3.38
N VAL A 105 -22.43 -7.52 -2.55
CA VAL A 105 -23.49 -8.05 -1.69
C VAL A 105 -24.76 -7.28 -1.98
N GLU A 106 -25.85 -8.00 -2.25
CA GLU A 106 -27.20 -7.45 -2.27
C GLU A 106 -27.85 -7.77 -0.93
N LEU A 107 -28.40 -6.75 -0.26
CA LEU A 107 -29.20 -6.96 0.94
C LEU A 107 -30.64 -7.20 0.50
N GLU A 108 -31.19 -8.34 0.88
CA GLU A 108 -32.59 -8.67 0.61
C GLU A 108 -33.51 -7.59 1.20
N GLY A 109 -34.29 -6.91 0.36
CA GLY A 109 -35.16 -5.80 0.75
C GLY A 109 -34.55 -4.39 0.66
N LEU A 110 -33.28 -4.24 0.27
CA LEU A 110 -32.64 -2.95 0.00
C LEU A 110 -32.31 -2.86 -1.50
N ASP A 111 -33.24 -2.29 -2.29
CA ASP A 111 -33.03 -2.06 -3.73
C ASP A 111 -32.09 -0.87 -3.94
N VAL A 112 -30.77 -1.14 -3.85
CA VAL A 112 -29.75 -0.10 -3.94
C VAL A 112 -28.87 -0.31 -5.15
N ASP A 113 -29.23 0.42 -6.22
CA ASP A 113 -28.41 0.57 -7.41
C ASP A 113 -27.07 1.27 -7.07
N ARG A 114 -26.00 0.89 -7.76
CA ARG A 114 -24.64 1.45 -7.68
C ARG A 114 -24.64 2.97 -7.79
N ALA A 115 -25.49 3.51 -8.66
CA ALA A 115 -25.65 4.95 -8.84
C ALA A 115 -26.09 5.63 -7.53
N ARG A 116 -26.99 5.00 -6.76
CA ARG A 116 -27.51 5.51 -5.49
C ARG A 116 -26.52 5.37 -4.35
N MET A 117 -25.80 4.23 -4.26
CA MET A 117 -24.72 4.04 -3.27
C MET A 117 -23.55 5.02 -3.47
N SER A 118 -23.27 5.40 -4.73
CA SER A 118 -22.20 6.35 -5.05
C SER A 118 -22.56 7.81 -4.75
N GLY A 119 -23.85 8.12 -4.59
CA GLY A 119 -24.36 9.44 -4.25
C GLY A 119 -24.09 9.84 -2.79
N PRO A 120 -24.33 11.12 -2.43
CA PRO A 120 -24.15 11.61 -1.06
C PRO A 120 -24.95 10.82 -0.03
N ASP A 121 -26.19 10.46 -0.35
CA ASP A 121 -27.09 9.71 0.55
C ASP A 121 -26.59 8.28 0.80
N GLY A 122 -26.12 7.61 -0.26
CA GLY A 122 -25.51 6.28 -0.17
C GLY A 122 -24.25 6.27 0.68
N LYS A 123 -23.38 7.28 0.54
CA LYS A 123 -22.18 7.43 1.38
C LYS A 123 -22.53 7.71 2.84
N ALA A 124 -23.55 8.54 3.10
CA ALA A 124 -24.03 8.79 4.45
C ALA A 124 -24.62 7.51 5.09
N PHE A 125 -25.41 6.74 4.32
CA PHE A 125 -25.91 5.45 4.75
C PHE A 125 -24.75 4.48 5.07
N LEU A 126 -23.79 4.32 4.17
CA LEU A 126 -22.62 3.46 4.39
C LEU A 126 -21.77 3.89 5.59
N ALA A 127 -21.72 5.19 5.90
CA ALA A 127 -21.01 5.69 7.08
C ALA A 127 -21.71 5.34 8.40
N VAL A 128 -23.05 5.24 8.39
CA VAL A 128 -23.88 4.94 9.58
C VAL A 128 -24.22 3.45 9.68
N PHE A 129 -24.17 2.71 8.57
CA PHE A 129 -24.53 1.30 8.46
C PHE A 129 -23.84 0.41 9.51
N PRO A 130 -22.52 0.53 9.78
CA PRO A 130 -21.89 -0.31 10.80
C PRO A 130 -22.41 -0.05 12.21
N LEU A 131 -22.88 1.17 12.50
CA LEU A 131 -23.49 1.48 13.79
C LEU A 131 -24.88 0.84 13.91
N LEU A 132 -25.70 0.93 12.86
CA LEU A 132 -27.00 0.25 12.79
C LEU A 132 -26.82 -1.26 12.95
N GLY A 133 -25.81 -1.83 12.29
CA GLY A 133 -25.42 -3.23 12.42
C GLY A 133 -24.86 -3.59 13.79
N SER A 134 -24.12 -2.69 14.45
CA SER A 134 -23.57 -2.94 15.79
C SER A 134 -24.64 -3.10 16.87
N GLY A 135 -25.80 -2.45 16.69
CA GLY A 135 -26.97 -2.63 17.55
C GLY A 135 -27.68 -3.99 17.35
N LEU A 136 -27.39 -4.68 16.24
CA LEU A 136 -27.93 -6.00 15.93
C LEU A 136 -27.04 -7.14 16.44
N GLY A 137 -25.83 -6.83 16.94
CA GLY A 137 -24.99 -7.68 17.79
C GLY A 137 -24.91 -9.16 17.38
N GLU A 138 -25.70 -9.98 18.06
CA GLU A 138 -25.74 -11.45 17.87
C GLU A 138 -26.48 -11.89 16.60
N ARG A 139 -27.43 -11.10 16.09
CA ARG A 139 -28.17 -11.42 14.86
C ARG A 139 -27.29 -11.29 13.62
N VAL A 140 -26.36 -10.33 13.61
CA VAL A 140 -25.40 -10.18 12.50
C VAL A 140 -24.49 -11.41 12.38
N GLU A 141 -24.06 -11.97 13.51
CA GLU A 141 -23.24 -13.19 13.52
C GLU A 141 -24.05 -14.42 13.09
N ALA A 142 -25.33 -14.48 13.46
CA ALA A 142 -26.24 -15.56 13.05
C ALA A 142 -26.65 -15.50 11.57
N ASP A 143 -26.85 -14.30 11.02
CA ASP A 143 -27.31 -14.08 9.64
C ASP A 143 -26.13 -14.06 8.63
N PHE A 144 -24.90 -13.79 9.09
CA PHE A 144 -23.70 -13.78 8.26
C PHE A 144 -22.94 -15.11 8.35
N ASP A 145 -23.58 -16.17 7.83
CA ASP A 145 -23.09 -17.54 7.82
C ASP A 145 -21.66 -17.67 7.20
N PRO A 146 -20.80 -18.59 7.68
CA PRO A 146 -19.47 -18.83 7.13
C PRO A 146 -19.38 -18.96 5.61
N ALA A 147 -20.39 -19.53 4.95
CA ALA A 147 -20.39 -19.64 3.48
C ALA A 147 -20.50 -18.27 2.80
N LEU A 148 -21.44 -17.43 3.26
CA LEU A 148 -21.62 -16.08 2.73
C LEU A 148 -20.37 -15.23 2.98
N ARG A 149 -19.75 -15.36 4.16
CA ARG A 149 -18.49 -14.67 4.49
C ARG A 149 -17.35 -15.05 3.56
N GLY A 150 -17.19 -16.35 3.30
CA GLY A 150 -16.20 -16.85 2.35
C GLY A 150 -16.41 -16.26 0.95
N GLU A 151 -17.65 -16.22 0.49
CA GLU A 151 -18.01 -15.67 -0.82
C GLU A 151 -17.75 -14.16 -0.92
N VAL A 152 -18.16 -13.37 0.09
CA VAL A 152 -17.91 -11.92 0.12
C VAL A 152 -16.41 -11.62 0.18
N THR A 153 -15.67 -12.35 1.01
CA THR A 153 -14.21 -12.22 1.10
C THR A 153 -13.55 -12.53 -0.23
N ARG A 154 -13.95 -13.64 -0.88
CA ARG A 154 -13.44 -14.02 -2.21
C ARG A 154 -13.74 -12.94 -3.24
N LYS A 155 -14.98 -12.44 -3.32
CA LYS A 155 -15.38 -11.37 -4.23
C LYS A 155 -14.57 -10.09 -4.00
N LEU A 156 -14.30 -9.73 -2.75
CA LEU A 156 -13.46 -8.58 -2.40
C LEU A 156 -12.01 -8.75 -2.85
N VAL A 157 -11.44 -9.94 -2.62
CA VAL A 157 -10.09 -10.29 -3.08
C VAL A 157 -10.00 -10.22 -4.60
N VAL A 158 -10.92 -10.88 -5.32
CA VAL A 158 -10.99 -10.85 -6.80
C VAL A 158 -11.17 -9.43 -7.31
N SER A 159 -12.05 -8.63 -6.70
CA SER A 159 -12.25 -7.22 -7.04
C SER A 159 -10.98 -6.39 -6.85
N ALA A 160 -10.22 -6.63 -5.77
CA ALA A 160 -8.95 -5.95 -5.52
C ALA A 160 -7.84 -6.44 -6.46
N MET A 161 -7.87 -7.71 -6.86
CA MET A 161 -6.92 -8.26 -7.82
C MET A 161 -7.13 -7.68 -9.23
N GLY A 162 -8.36 -7.28 -9.59
CA GLY A 162 -8.67 -6.73 -10.90
C GLY A 162 -8.86 -7.80 -11.96
N ASP A 163 -8.87 -7.42 -13.24
CA ASP A 163 -9.25 -8.32 -14.33
C ASP A 163 -8.20 -9.42 -14.59
N PRO A 164 -8.60 -10.71 -14.68
CA PRO A 164 -7.66 -11.80 -14.92
C PRO A 164 -6.96 -11.72 -16.28
N ASN A 165 -7.60 -11.18 -17.32
CA ASN A 165 -6.97 -11.05 -18.64
C ASN A 165 -5.94 -9.91 -18.65
N GLU A 166 -6.20 -8.82 -17.94
CA GLU A 166 -5.21 -7.77 -17.71
C GLU A 166 -3.97 -8.30 -16.97
N ARG A 167 -4.18 -9.09 -15.90
CA ARG A 167 -3.06 -9.75 -15.21
C ARG A 167 -2.29 -10.70 -16.10
N MET A 168 -3.00 -11.48 -16.93
CA MET A 168 -2.37 -12.36 -17.90
C MET A 168 -1.54 -11.55 -18.92
N ARG A 169 -2.03 -10.40 -19.39
CA ARG A 169 -1.27 -9.53 -20.28
C ARG A 169 0.00 -9.02 -19.62
N HIS A 170 -0.07 -8.50 -18.39
CA HIS A 170 1.13 -8.07 -17.65
C HIS A 170 2.13 -9.20 -17.43
N TYR A 171 1.63 -10.41 -17.15
CA TYR A 171 2.45 -11.61 -17.09
C TYR A 171 3.18 -11.82 -18.44
N VAL A 172 2.43 -11.94 -19.55
CA VAL A 172 3.00 -12.16 -20.89
C VAL A 172 3.99 -11.06 -21.29
N ASP A 173 3.69 -9.80 -20.99
CA ASP A 173 4.54 -8.65 -21.31
C ASP A 173 5.86 -8.67 -20.53
N LEU A 174 5.82 -9.00 -19.23
CA LEU A 174 7.02 -9.18 -18.41
C LEU A 174 7.92 -10.26 -19.01
N TYR A 175 7.33 -11.37 -19.45
CA TYR A 175 8.09 -12.46 -20.06
C TYR A 175 8.62 -12.13 -21.45
N GLY A 176 7.83 -11.45 -22.30
CA GLY A 176 8.30 -10.96 -23.59
C GLY A 176 9.51 -10.03 -23.40
N SER A 177 9.45 -9.17 -22.39
CA SER A 177 10.53 -8.28 -22.01
C SER A 177 11.77 -9.04 -21.52
N LEU A 178 11.61 -10.03 -20.65
CA LEU A 178 12.72 -10.88 -20.19
C LEU A 178 13.35 -11.66 -21.35
N ALA A 179 12.53 -12.27 -22.22
CA ALA A 179 13.03 -12.97 -23.40
C ALA A 179 13.86 -12.05 -24.30
N ALA A 180 13.40 -10.81 -24.53
CA ALA A 180 14.15 -9.82 -25.30
C ALA A 180 15.48 -9.44 -24.63
N LEU A 181 15.50 -9.28 -23.30
CA LEU A 181 16.72 -8.96 -22.55
C LEU A 181 17.73 -10.13 -22.52
N TYR A 182 17.28 -11.37 -22.64
CA TYR A 182 18.15 -12.54 -22.74
C TYR A 182 18.75 -12.74 -24.13
N GLN A 183 18.16 -12.18 -25.21
CA GLN A 183 18.66 -12.38 -26.58
C GLN A 183 20.16 -12.01 -26.74
N PRO A 184 20.64 -10.84 -26.28
CA PRO A 184 22.06 -10.51 -26.38
C PRO A 184 22.95 -11.46 -25.56
N PHE A 185 22.47 -11.94 -24.41
CA PHE A 185 23.19 -12.89 -23.58
C PHE A 185 23.31 -14.26 -24.27
N ASP A 186 22.22 -14.76 -24.87
CA ASP A 186 22.21 -16.01 -25.61
C ASP A 186 23.15 -15.97 -26.82
N GLN A 187 23.15 -14.86 -27.56
CA GLN A 187 24.08 -14.62 -28.66
C GLN A 187 25.54 -14.59 -28.17
N ALA A 188 25.82 -13.85 -27.09
CA ALA A 188 27.15 -13.79 -26.49
C ALA A 188 27.62 -15.18 -26.05
N ARG A 189 26.76 -15.95 -25.37
CA ARG A 189 27.06 -17.32 -24.95
C ARG A 189 27.39 -18.22 -26.13
N ALA A 190 26.61 -18.18 -27.21
CA ALA A 190 26.88 -18.99 -28.40
C ALA A 190 28.24 -18.64 -29.04
N GLN A 191 28.55 -17.35 -29.15
CA GLN A 191 29.85 -16.87 -29.65
C GLN A 191 31.02 -17.27 -28.75
N ILE A 192 30.85 -17.19 -27.43
CA ILE A 192 31.87 -17.60 -26.45
C ILE A 192 32.14 -19.10 -26.59
N GLN A 193 31.10 -19.93 -26.68
CA GLN A 193 31.24 -21.37 -26.87
C GLN A 193 31.91 -21.72 -28.20
N ALA A 194 31.55 -21.04 -29.29
CA ALA A 194 32.21 -21.21 -30.58
C ALA A 194 33.71 -20.83 -30.53
N LYS A 195 34.03 -19.71 -29.88
CA LYS A 195 35.42 -19.24 -29.69
C LYS A 195 36.24 -20.20 -28.84
N ALA A 196 35.67 -20.70 -27.73
CA ALA A 196 36.32 -21.70 -26.88
C ALA A 196 36.56 -23.02 -27.65
N GLY A 197 35.57 -23.45 -28.44
CA GLY A 197 35.70 -24.60 -29.33
C GLY A 197 36.79 -24.43 -30.39
N GLY A 198 36.87 -23.26 -31.03
CA GLY A 198 37.96 -22.91 -31.95
C GLY A 198 39.33 -22.89 -31.27
N GLY A 199 39.41 -22.34 -30.06
CA GLY A 199 40.62 -22.36 -29.22
C GLY A 199 41.11 -23.77 -28.91
N TRP A 200 40.18 -24.71 -28.63
CA TRP A 200 40.50 -26.12 -28.44
C TRP A 200 41.07 -26.77 -29.70
N GLN A 201 40.49 -26.50 -30.87
CA GLN A 201 41.02 -27.03 -32.14
C GLN A 201 42.40 -26.48 -32.45
N GLN A 202 42.64 -25.19 -32.20
CA GLN A 202 43.95 -24.59 -32.36
C GLN A 202 44.98 -25.17 -31.39
N TYR A 203 44.57 -25.47 -30.15
CA TYR A 203 45.38 -26.20 -29.18
C TYR A 203 45.77 -27.59 -29.71
N ARG A 204 44.80 -28.40 -30.18
CA ARG A 204 45.09 -29.73 -30.77
C ARG A 204 46.03 -29.65 -31.97
N LYS A 205 45.80 -28.70 -32.89
CA LYS A 205 46.67 -28.48 -34.07
C LYS A 205 48.11 -28.15 -33.66
N ARG A 206 48.30 -27.28 -32.66
CA ARG A 206 49.63 -26.94 -32.12
C ARG A 206 50.33 -28.13 -31.48
N ARG A 207 49.58 -29.03 -30.83
CA ARG A 207 50.14 -30.28 -30.26
C ARG A 207 50.59 -31.26 -31.34
N ARG A 208 49.76 -31.49 -32.37
CA ARG A 208 50.12 -32.35 -33.51
C ARG A 208 51.40 -31.88 -34.22
N ARG A 209 51.57 -30.56 -34.40
CA ARG A 209 52.79 -29.97 -34.99
C ARG A 209 54.06 -30.23 -34.19
N ARG A 210 53.96 -30.54 -32.89
CA ARG A 210 55.08 -30.89 -32.01
C ARG A 210 55.23 -32.40 -31.81
N ALA A 211 54.63 -33.21 -32.68
CA ALA A 211 54.58 -34.67 -32.58
C ALA A 211 54.01 -35.18 -31.22
N LEU A 212 53.14 -34.40 -30.57
CA LEU A 212 52.45 -34.81 -29.35
C LEU A 212 51.03 -35.27 -29.68
N THR A 213 50.65 -36.45 -29.19
CA THR A 213 49.28 -36.98 -29.29
C THR A 213 48.34 -36.12 -28.45
N PRO A 214 47.36 -35.39 -29.04
CA PRO A 214 46.51 -34.47 -28.29
C PRO A 214 45.57 -35.18 -27.30
N ASP A 215 45.17 -36.40 -27.64
CA ASP A 215 44.14 -37.15 -26.91
C ASP A 215 44.75 -38.00 -25.78
N ALA A 216 46.07 -38.25 -25.82
CA ALA A 216 46.82 -38.96 -24.78
C ALA A 216 48.28 -38.44 -24.68
N PRO A 217 48.51 -37.20 -24.22
CA PRO A 217 49.86 -36.64 -24.15
C PRO A 217 50.67 -37.27 -22.99
N PRO A 218 51.98 -37.53 -23.17
CA PRO A 218 52.82 -38.11 -22.12
C PRO A 218 52.85 -37.26 -20.85
N ARG A 219 52.79 -37.92 -19.68
CA ARG A 219 52.73 -37.29 -18.35
C ARG A 219 53.82 -36.23 -18.12
N ARG A 220 55.04 -36.45 -18.62
CA ARG A 220 56.17 -35.51 -18.51
C ARG A 220 55.89 -34.12 -19.09
N TYR A 221 54.96 -33.99 -20.03
CA TYR A 221 54.61 -32.70 -20.63
C TYR A 221 53.41 -32.01 -19.97
N HIS A 222 52.67 -32.67 -19.07
CA HIS A 222 51.40 -32.13 -18.55
C HIS A 222 51.57 -30.75 -17.90
N ALA A 223 52.60 -30.56 -17.06
CA ALA A 223 52.86 -29.28 -16.40
C ALA A 223 53.16 -28.15 -17.40
N SER A 224 54.01 -28.42 -18.40
CA SER A 224 54.34 -27.46 -19.46
C SER A 224 53.11 -27.12 -20.32
N ILE A 225 52.29 -28.11 -20.64
CA ILE A 225 51.04 -27.93 -21.37
C ILE A 225 50.11 -26.99 -20.60
N ARG A 226 49.90 -27.24 -19.30
CA ARG A 226 49.08 -26.38 -18.44
C ARG A 226 49.61 -24.95 -18.39
N SER A 227 50.90 -24.78 -18.17
CA SER A 227 51.54 -23.45 -18.15
C SER A 227 51.32 -22.71 -19.48
N GLN A 228 51.44 -23.40 -20.61
CA GLN A 228 51.22 -22.81 -21.92
C GLN A 228 49.75 -22.43 -22.15
N VAL A 229 48.80 -23.27 -21.71
CA VAL A 229 47.36 -23.00 -21.83
C VAL A 229 46.98 -21.78 -20.99
N ARG A 230 47.48 -21.67 -19.76
CA ARG A 230 47.30 -20.49 -18.91
C ARG A 230 47.97 -19.25 -19.49
N GLY A 231 49.18 -19.37 -20.02
CA GLY A 231 49.90 -18.28 -20.70
C GLY A 231 49.18 -17.77 -21.95
N ASN A 232 48.30 -18.57 -22.57
CA ASN A 232 47.43 -18.16 -23.67
C ASN A 232 46.09 -17.57 -23.19
N GLY A 233 45.93 -17.28 -21.90
CA GLY A 233 44.74 -16.64 -21.34
C GLY A 233 43.60 -17.61 -20.95
N VAL A 234 43.83 -18.93 -20.94
CA VAL A 234 42.81 -19.90 -20.50
C VAL A 234 43.14 -20.41 -19.09
N PRO A 235 42.38 -19.99 -18.05
CA PRO A 235 42.69 -20.26 -16.65
C PRO A 235 42.28 -21.69 -16.21
N VAL A 236 42.89 -22.71 -16.80
CA VAL A 236 42.65 -24.12 -16.42
C VAL A 236 43.18 -24.45 -15.01
N PRO A 237 42.49 -25.30 -14.23
CA PRO A 237 42.93 -25.77 -12.90
C PRO A 237 44.33 -26.41 -12.87
N HIS A 238 44.96 -26.48 -11.69
CA HIS A 238 46.31 -27.03 -11.49
C HIS A 238 46.45 -28.50 -11.86
N ASP A 239 45.38 -29.25 -11.68
CA ASP A 239 45.21 -30.67 -11.94
C ASP A 239 44.53 -30.97 -13.29
N TRP A 240 44.15 -29.93 -14.07
CA TRP A 240 43.50 -30.11 -15.36
C TRP A 240 44.29 -31.05 -16.28
N HIS A 241 43.57 -32.02 -16.86
CA HIS A 241 44.15 -33.01 -17.75
C HIS A 241 44.23 -32.46 -19.18
N PRO A 242 45.39 -32.49 -19.86
CA PRO A 242 45.57 -31.96 -21.22
C PRO A 242 44.61 -32.46 -22.32
N ALA A 243 43.96 -33.60 -22.12
CA ALA A 243 42.96 -34.16 -23.04
C ALA A 243 41.51 -33.82 -22.65
N ASP A 244 41.30 -33.18 -21.49
CA ASP A 244 39.97 -32.78 -21.01
C ASP A 244 39.47 -31.54 -21.75
N ARG A 245 38.73 -31.79 -22.83
CA ARG A 245 38.07 -30.77 -23.63
C ARG A 245 37.04 -29.98 -22.83
N ALA A 246 36.27 -30.65 -21.96
CA ALA A 246 35.19 -30.03 -21.22
C ALA A 246 35.75 -28.99 -20.23
N GLY A 247 36.77 -29.36 -19.45
CA GLY A 247 37.47 -28.44 -18.55
C GLY A 247 38.18 -27.30 -19.28
N PHE A 248 38.72 -27.53 -20.49
CA PHE A 248 39.27 -26.44 -21.31
C PHE A 248 38.19 -25.44 -21.71
N ILE A 249 37.06 -25.92 -22.24
CA ILE A 249 35.95 -25.05 -22.68
C ILE A 249 35.37 -24.29 -21.49
N ALA A 250 35.15 -24.96 -20.35
CA ALA A 250 34.65 -24.32 -19.14
C ALA A 250 35.60 -23.22 -18.65
N ALA A 251 36.90 -23.49 -18.61
CA ALA A 251 37.90 -22.49 -18.21
C ALA A 251 37.99 -21.33 -19.20
N ALA A 252 37.96 -21.61 -20.51
CA ALA A 252 38.05 -20.60 -21.56
C ALA A 252 36.81 -19.68 -21.59
N SER A 253 35.64 -20.23 -21.25
CA SER A 253 34.38 -19.49 -21.24
C SER A 253 34.10 -18.77 -19.92
N ARG A 254 34.83 -19.07 -18.83
CA ARG A 254 34.54 -18.57 -17.48
C ARG A 254 34.40 -17.04 -17.41
N TRP A 255 35.47 -16.29 -17.69
CA TRP A 255 35.43 -14.83 -17.58
C TRP A 255 34.51 -14.16 -18.60
N PRO A 256 34.51 -14.55 -19.90
CA PRO A 256 33.56 -14.00 -20.85
C PRO A 256 32.09 -14.23 -20.47
N LEU A 257 31.75 -15.39 -19.90
CA LEU A 257 30.38 -15.65 -19.44
C LEU A 257 30.02 -14.82 -18.21
N GLU A 258 30.93 -14.65 -17.25
CA GLU A 258 30.68 -13.79 -16.08
C GLU A 258 30.43 -12.32 -16.47
N ASP A 259 31.20 -11.80 -17.43
CA ASP A 259 30.99 -10.46 -17.98
C ASP A 259 29.63 -10.36 -18.69
N ALA A 260 29.28 -11.36 -19.51
CA ALA A 260 27.97 -11.41 -20.17
C ALA A 260 26.81 -11.50 -19.15
N ARG A 261 26.95 -12.30 -18.08
CA ARG A 261 25.96 -12.38 -16.98
C ARG A 261 25.81 -11.05 -16.25
N THR A 262 26.92 -10.34 -16.03
CA THR A 262 26.90 -9.04 -15.36
C THR A 262 26.10 -8.02 -16.18
N ARG A 263 26.32 -7.97 -17.49
CA ARG A 263 25.54 -7.11 -18.41
C ARG A 263 24.06 -7.50 -18.44
N LEU A 264 23.75 -8.80 -18.46
CA LEU A 264 22.36 -9.27 -18.37
C LEU A 264 21.69 -8.81 -17.07
N ARG A 265 22.34 -9.02 -15.91
CA ARG A 265 21.81 -8.59 -14.61
C ARG A 265 21.59 -7.09 -14.54
N GLN A 266 22.50 -6.30 -15.11
CA GLN A 266 22.35 -4.85 -15.20
C GLN A 266 21.14 -4.47 -16.07
N ALA A 267 21.05 -5.03 -17.28
CA ALA A 267 19.94 -4.75 -18.20
C ALA A 267 18.58 -5.13 -17.60
N VAL A 268 18.49 -6.30 -16.95
CA VAL A 268 17.28 -6.72 -16.22
C VAL A 268 16.98 -5.78 -15.04
N GLY A 269 17.97 -5.40 -14.23
CA GLY A 269 17.76 -4.52 -13.07
C GLY A 269 17.44 -3.06 -13.43
N GLU A 270 17.78 -2.62 -14.64
CA GLU A 270 17.41 -1.31 -15.21
C GLU A 270 15.97 -1.33 -15.75
N HIS A 271 15.60 -2.36 -16.52
CA HIS A 271 14.27 -2.47 -17.14
C HIS A 271 13.19 -2.99 -16.17
N ILE A 272 13.56 -3.86 -15.24
CA ILE A 272 12.68 -4.50 -14.26
C ILE A 272 13.30 -4.29 -12.88
N PRO A 273 13.07 -3.12 -12.25
CA PRO A 273 13.70 -2.77 -10.98
C PRO A 273 13.46 -3.79 -9.85
N GLY A 274 12.33 -4.48 -9.87
CA GLY A 274 11.98 -5.52 -8.89
C GLY A 274 12.84 -6.79 -8.96
N LEU A 275 13.61 -7.00 -10.03
CA LEU A 275 14.55 -8.11 -10.19
C LEU A 275 16.02 -7.70 -9.99
N ARG A 276 16.26 -6.44 -9.60
CA ARG A 276 17.62 -5.93 -9.40
C ARG A 276 18.34 -6.71 -8.31
N GLY A 277 19.55 -7.19 -8.63
CA GLY A 277 20.38 -7.98 -7.71
C GLY A 277 19.92 -9.43 -7.51
N GLY A 278 18.86 -9.87 -8.21
CA GLY A 278 18.41 -11.26 -8.19
C GLY A 278 19.37 -12.20 -8.91
N ALA A 279 19.38 -13.46 -8.50
CA ALA A 279 20.03 -14.53 -9.25
C ALA A 279 19.22 -14.80 -10.52
N LEU A 280 19.87 -14.66 -11.68
CA LEU A 280 19.30 -14.96 -12.98
C LEU A 280 19.93 -16.26 -13.51
N PRO A 281 19.12 -17.24 -13.95
CA PRO A 281 19.63 -18.44 -14.60
C PRO A 281 20.27 -18.11 -15.95
N ASP A 282 21.06 -19.05 -16.48
CA ASP A 282 21.67 -18.89 -17.80
C ASP A 282 20.63 -19.07 -18.94
N HIS A 283 19.49 -19.72 -18.67
CA HIS A 283 18.46 -19.95 -19.68
C HIS A 283 17.18 -19.23 -19.26
N VAL A 284 16.62 -18.46 -20.18
CA VAL A 284 15.37 -17.75 -19.91
C VAL A 284 14.26 -18.74 -19.53
N ASN A 285 14.19 -19.92 -20.16
CA ASN A 285 13.21 -20.96 -19.86
C ASN A 285 13.26 -21.45 -18.39
N SER A 286 14.43 -21.42 -17.74
CA SER A 286 14.56 -21.78 -16.32
C SER A 286 13.76 -20.84 -15.41
N LEU A 287 13.56 -19.58 -15.82
CA LEU A 287 12.68 -18.63 -15.12
C LEU A 287 11.21 -19.10 -15.02
N TYR A 288 10.80 -20.02 -15.91
CA TYR A 288 9.43 -20.50 -16.03
C TYR A 288 9.27 -21.94 -15.58
N THR A 289 10.33 -22.74 -15.58
CA THR A 289 10.24 -24.16 -15.24
C THR A 289 10.70 -24.44 -13.82
N GLU A 290 11.55 -23.58 -13.25
CA GLU A 290 12.17 -23.81 -11.95
C GLU A 290 11.50 -22.94 -10.88
N PRO A 291 10.91 -23.54 -9.81
CA PRO A 291 10.18 -22.81 -8.77
C PRO A 291 11.01 -21.70 -8.10
N GLU A 292 12.31 -21.90 -7.93
CA GLU A 292 13.22 -20.94 -7.30
C GLU A 292 13.32 -19.60 -8.05
N HIS A 293 13.12 -19.62 -9.36
CA HIS A 293 13.17 -18.45 -10.22
C HIS A 293 11.79 -17.81 -10.47
N GLN A 294 10.70 -18.55 -10.27
CA GLN A 294 9.34 -18.04 -10.44
C GLN A 294 8.92 -17.09 -9.31
N ALA A 295 9.27 -17.40 -8.06
CA ALA A 295 8.80 -16.62 -6.90
C ALA A 295 9.19 -15.13 -6.93
N PRO A 296 10.42 -14.74 -7.33
CA PRO A 296 10.76 -13.32 -7.55
C PRO A 296 9.91 -12.66 -8.63
N LEU A 297 9.64 -13.35 -9.75
CA LEU A 297 8.84 -12.82 -10.87
C LEU A 297 7.39 -12.58 -10.45
N LEU A 298 6.80 -13.54 -9.75
CA LEU A 298 5.46 -13.46 -9.21
C LEU A 298 5.32 -12.29 -8.23
N ARG A 299 6.33 -12.05 -7.38
CA ARG A 299 6.35 -10.87 -6.50
C ARG A 299 6.41 -9.56 -7.26
N VAL A 300 7.16 -9.48 -8.35
CA VAL A 300 7.18 -8.29 -9.23
C VAL A 300 5.81 -8.01 -9.84
N LEU A 301 5.08 -9.07 -10.18
CA LEU A 301 3.70 -9.00 -10.68
C LEU A 301 2.64 -8.78 -9.57
N GLY A 302 3.07 -8.61 -8.31
CA GLY A 302 2.18 -8.35 -7.18
C GLY A 302 1.44 -9.58 -6.66
N TYR A 303 1.90 -10.79 -6.95
CA TYR A 303 1.46 -12.01 -6.29
C TYR A 303 2.19 -12.15 -4.94
N THR A 304 1.44 -12.51 -3.90
CA THR A 304 1.89 -12.50 -2.49
C THR A 304 1.82 -13.87 -1.82
N CYS A 305 1.15 -14.81 -2.48
CA CYS A 305 0.76 -16.09 -1.91
C CYS A 305 1.36 -17.24 -2.72
N ILE A 306 1.25 -17.19 -4.04
CA ILE A 306 1.86 -18.19 -4.92
C ILE A 306 3.36 -17.93 -5.12
N GLU A 307 4.15 -18.99 -4.95
CA GLU A 307 5.60 -18.97 -5.20
C GLU A 307 5.97 -19.68 -6.51
N SER A 308 5.11 -20.59 -6.97
CA SER A 308 5.28 -21.28 -8.25
C SER A 308 3.98 -21.80 -8.83
N PHE A 309 3.96 -21.99 -10.14
CA PHE A 309 2.89 -22.62 -10.91
C PHE A 309 3.46 -23.42 -12.09
N ASP A 310 2.63 -24.27 -12.68
CA ASP A 310 2.99 -25.03 -13.87
C ASP A 310 2.82 -24.14 -15.11
N ALA A 311 3.94 -23.63 -15.64
CA ALA A 311 3.94 -22.76 -16.80
C ALA A 311 3.41 -23.43 -18.07
N GLY A 312 3.60 -24.75 -18.22
CA GLY A 312 3.06 -25.51 -19.35
C GLY A 312 1.55 -25.58 -19.31
N ARG A 313 0.96 -25.74 -18.12
CA ARG A 313 -0.50 -25.72 -17.95
C ARG A 313 -1.07 -24.33 -18.03
N ALA A 314 -0.48 -23.35 -17.34
CA ALA A 314 -0.96 -21.97 -17.29
C ALA A 314 -0.85 -21.24 -18.64
N GLY A 315 0.13 -21.58 -19.46
CA GLY A 315 0.36 -20.96 -20.77
C GLY A 315 -0.55 -21.45 -21.91
N ARG A 316 -1.47 -22.39 -21.66
CA ARG A 316 -2.34 -22.96 -22.72
C ARG A 316 -3.35 -21.97 -23.26
N ASP A 317 -4.04 -21.28 -22.36
CA ASP A 317 -5.08 -20.31 -22.68
C ASP A 317 -5.37 -19.43 -21.44
N ALA A 318 -6.21 -18.40 -21.61
CA ALA A 318 -6.57 -17.50 -20.52
C ALA A 318 -7.31 -18.18 -19.37
N ALA A 319 -8.12 -19.20 -19.64
CA ALA A 319 -8.83 -19.94 -18.61
C ALA A 319 -7.88 -20.83 -17.79
N ALA A 320 -6.86 -21.39 -18.43
CA ALA A 320 -5.76 -22.12 -17.79
C ALA A 320 -4.93 -21.19 -16.89
N PHE A 321 -4.53 -20.02 -17.38
CA PHE A 321 -3.86 -19.02 -16.56
C PHE A 321 -4.72 -18.62 -15.35
N LYS A 322 -6.02 -18.36 -15.59
CA LYS A 322 -6.96 -18.01 -14.54
C LYS A 322 -6.99 -19.10 -13.46
N ARG A 323 -7.13 -20.38 -13.82
CA ARG A 323 -7.18 -21.48 -12.84
C ARG A 323 -5.85 -21.70 -12.12
N GLU A 324 -4.74 -21.74 -12.84
CA GLU A 324 -3.44 -22.16 -12.29
C GLU A 324 -2.72 -21.05 -11.52
N VAL A 325 -3.04 -19.77 -11.79
CA VAL A 325 -2.35 -18.62 -11.21
C VAL A 325 -3.33 -17.72 -10.47
N TYR A 326 -4.33 -17.18 -11.18
CA TYR A 326 -5.22 -16.15 -10.63
C TYR A 326 -6.12 -16.68 -9.50
N ASP A 327 -6.84 -17.78 -9.74
CA ASP A 327 -7.79 -18.36 -8.79
C ASP A 327 -7.05 -18.92 -7.56
N ARG A 328 -5.87 -19.53 -7.75
CA ARG A 328 -5.03 -20.00 -6.64
C ARG A 328 -4.52 -18.86 -5.76
N GLU A 329 -4.09 -17.75 -6.36
CA GLU A 329 -3.73 -16.55 -5.58
C GLU A 329 -4.95 -16.00 -4.84
N ALA A 330 -6.10 -15.89 -5.52
CA ALA A 330 -7.33 -15.39 -4.91
C ALA A 330 -7.78 -16.27 -3.73
N GLU A 331 -7.70 -17.59 -3.88
CA GLU A 331 -8.02 -18.56 -2.83
C GLU A 331 -7.07 -18.46 -1.65
N CYS A 332 -5.76 -18.36 -1.90
CA CYS A 332 -4.78 -18.20 -0.83
C CYS A 332 -4.98 -16.87 -0.08
N GLN A 333 -5.22 -15.76 -0.78
CA GLN A 333 -5.51 -14.48 -0.14
C GLN A 333 -6.84 -14.52 0.63
N THR A 334 -7.86 -15.17 0.09
CA THR A 334 -9.15 -15.37 0.77
C THR A 334 -8.95 -16.17 2.06
N ALA A 335 -8.22 -17.29 2.00
CA ALA A 335 -7.91 -18.10 3.17
C ALA A 335 -7.10 -17.33 4.22
N ARG A 336 -6.11 -16.52 3.80
CA ARG A 336 -5.36 -15.64 4.71
C ARG A 336 -6.27 -14.61 5.39
N GLN A 337 -7.22 -14.00 4.67
CA GLN A 337 -8.15 -13.04 5.26
C GLN A 337 -9.12 -13.72 6.23
N LEU A 338 -9.65 -14.90 5.89
CA LEU A 338 -10.50 -15.67 6.80
C LEU A 338 -9.74 -16.15 8.04
N ALA A 339 -8.44 -16.43 7.94
CA ALA A 339 -7.61 -16.80 9.08
C ALA A 339 -7.37 -15.65 10.08
N LEU A 340 -7.57 -14.39 9.66
CA LEU A 340 -7.54 -13.23 10.57
C LEU A 340 -8.85 -13.07 11.35
N GLU A 341 -9.88 -13.86 11.04
CA GLU A 341 -11.12 -13.84 11.78
C GLU A 341 -10.89 -14.30 13.23
N GLY A 342 -11.38 -13.52 14.20
CA GLY A 342 -11.15 -13.81 15.61
C GLY A 342 -9.78 -13.39 16.14
N ASP A 343 -8.87 -12.92 15.27
CA ASP A 343 -7.65 -12.26 15.72
C ASP A 343 -8.00 -10.95 16.46
N VAL A 344 -7.47 -10.81 17.67
CA VAL A 344 -7.80 -9.69 18.56
C VAL A 344 -7.34 -8.37 17.96
N GLN A 345 -6.19 -8.36 17.27
CA GLN A 345 -5.63 -7.13 16.72
C GLN A 345 -6.40 -6.70 15.47
N ALA A 346 -6.66 -7.62 14.54
CA ALA A 346 -7.50 -7.37 13.38
C ALA A 346 -8.92 -6.91 13.79
N GLY A 347 -9.46 -7.47 14.87
CA GLY A 347 -10.74 -7.02 15.42
C GLY A 347 -10.70 -5.61 16.04
N ARG A 348 -9.59 -5.22 16.67
CA ARG A 348 -9.37 -3.85 17.16
C ARG A 348 -9.27 -2.85 16.02
N ASP A 349 -8.57 -3.22 14.95
CA ASP A 349 -8.39 -2.39 13.77
C ASP A 349 -9.73 -2.21 13.04
N ALA A 350 -10.51 -3.29 12.88
CA ALA A 350 -11.87 -3.22 12.35
C ALA A 350 -12.77 -2.31 13.21
N ARG A 351 -12.74 -2.48 14.54
CA ARG A 351 -13.51 -1.62 15.45
C ARG A 351 -13.10 -0.16 15.36
N ARG A 352 -11.80 0.14 15.21
CA ARG A 352 -11.30 1.50 14.98
C ARG A 352 -11.85 2.07 13.66
N ALA A 353 -11.82 1.29 12.58
CA ALA A 353 -12.34 1.69 11.27
C ALA A 353 -13.83 2.07 11.33
N LEU A 354 -14.62 1.42 12.20
CA LEU A 354 -16.02 1.77 12.41
C LEU A 354 -16.22 3.03 13.27
N LEU A 355 -15.45 3.17 14.35
CA LEU A 355 -15.63 4.25 15.33
C LEU A 355 -15.11 5.61 14.84
N VAL A 356 -14.00 5.63 14.10
CA VAL A 356 -13.32 6.88 13.73
C VAL A 356 -14.20 7.80 12.86
N PRO A 357 -14.76 7.33 11.72
CA PRO A 357 -15.62 8.19 10.89
C PRO A 357 -16.87 8.65 11.64
N PHE A 358 -17.46 7.79 12.46
CA PHE A 358 -18.65 8.11 13.25
C PHE A 358 -18.37 9.21 14.28
N ILE A 359 -17.30 9.07 15.07
CA ILE A 359 -16.92 10.08 16.07
C ILE A 359 -16.63 11.42 15.38
N ALA A 360 -15.90 11.40 14.26
CA ALA A 360 -15.66 12.61 13.47
C ALA A 360 -16.97 13.26 13.01
N LEU A 361 -17.95 12.47 12.54
CA LEU A 361 -19.26 12.95 12.11
C LEU A 361 -20.06 13.56 13.28
N VAL A 362 -20.09 12.93 14.45
CA VAL A 362 -20.78 13.44 15.64
C VAL A 362 -20.19 14.77 16.10
N PHE A 363 -18.86 14.88 16.19
CA PHE A 363 -18.20 16.12 16.58
C PHE A 363 -18.38 17.23 15.53
N SER A 364 -18.37 16.89 14.24
CA SER A 364 -18.67 17.82 13.16
C SER A 364 -20.10 18.36 13.26
N LEU A 365 -21.09 17.48 13.46
CA LEU A 365 -22.49 17.84 13.61
C LEU A 365 -22.71 18.71 14.87
N TYR A 366 -22.12 18.33 16.01
CA TYR A 366 -22.20 19.12 17.23
C TYR A 366 -21.56 20.51 17.06
N GLY A 367 -20.40 20.57 16.40
CA GLY A 367 -19.74 21.83 16.06
C GLY A 367 -20.61 22.72 15.18
N ALA A 368 -21.23 22.15 14.14
CA ALA A 368 -22.16 22.86 13.27
C ALA A 368 -23.37 23.39 14.04
N LEU A 369 -24.01 22.57 14.88
CA LEU A 369 -25.13 22.99 15.72
C LEU A 369 -24.75 24.10 16.70
N ALA A 370 -23.57 24.01 17.33
CA ALA A 370 -23.07 25.05 18.23
C ALA A 370 -22.87 26.39 17.49
N HIS A 371 -22.37 26.35 16.25
CA HIS A 371 -22.22 27.55 15.41
C HIS A 371 -23.57 28.10 14.94
N ILE A 372 -24.52 27.25 14.55
CA ILE A 372 -25.88 27.65 14.19
C ILE A 372 -26.58 28.31 15.38
N ALA A 373 -26.52 27.69 16.57
CA ALA A 373 -27.11 28.25 17.78
C ALA A 373 -26.50 29.61 18.14
N LYS A 374 -25.17 29.72 18.06
CA LYS A 374 -24.45 30.99 18.28
C LYS A 374 -24.85 32.06 17.27
N PHE A 375 -24.95 31.70 15.99
CA PHE A 375 -25.42 32.62 14.95
C PHE A 375 -26.87 33.06 15.22
N GLY A 376 -27.75 32.12 15.57
CA GLY A 376 -29.13 32.39 15.96
C GLY A 376 -29.26 33.32 17.17
N LEU A 377 -28.41 33.17 18.18
CA LEU A 377 -28.37 34.07 19.33
C LEU A 377 -27.90 35.48 18.93
N TYR A 378 -26.90 35.60 18.06
CA TYR A 378 -26.45 36.91 17.58
C TYR A 378 -27.47 37.60 16.68
N THR A 379 -28.14 36.86 15.79
CA THR A 379 -29.23 37.43 14.98
C THR A 379 -30.41 37.83 15.85
N LEU A 380 -30.81 37.02 16.83
CA LEU A 380 -31.85 37.38 17.80
C LEU A 380 -31.46 38.63 18.61
N ALA A 381 -30.20 38.75 19.03
CA ALA A 381 -29.72 39.93 19.75
C ALA A 381 -29.75 41.20 18.87
N LEU A 382 -29.44 41.07 17.57
CA LEU A 382 -29.59 42.14 16.59
C LEU A 382 -31.06 42.53 16.39
N PHE A 383 -31.97 41.55 16.24
CA PHE A 383 -33.40 41.76 16.00
C PHE A 383 -34.15 42.31 17.22
N ARG A 384 -33.82 41.87 18.44
CA ARG A 384 -34.40 42.41 19.68
C ARG A 384 -33.95 43.84 19.99
N GLY A 385 -33.09 44.42 19.17
CA GLY A 385 -32.68 45.80 19.34
C GLY A 385 -32.01 46.03 20.69
N TYR A 386 -31.11 45.12 21.11
CA TYR A 386 -30.10 45.47 22.11
C TYR A 386 -29.23 46.60 21.53
N ARG A 387 -29.78 47.82 21.56
CA ARG A 387 -29.06 49.04 21.34
C ARG A 387 -28.09 49.10 22.50
N CYS A 388 -26.80 49.07 22.19
CA CYS A 388 -25.82 49.66 23.09
C CYS A 388 -26.13 51.17 23.11
N SER A 389 -27.15 51.58 23.86
CA SER A 389 -27.39 52.98 24.16
C SER A 389 -26.30 53.40 25.13
N ALA A 390 -25.42 54.29 24.67
CA ALA A 390 -24.55 55.03 25.57
C ALA A 390 -25.44 55.71 26.65
N PRO A 391 -25.04 55.68 27.92
CA PRO A 391 -25.84 56.27 28.98
C PRO A 391 -26.07 57.77 28.70
N PRO A 392 -27.27 58.32 29.02
CA PRO A 392 -27.52 59.75 28.89
C PRO A 392 -26.56 60.50 29.82
N GLY A 393 -25.59 61.20 29.23
CA GLY A 393 -24.56 61.93 29.97
C GLY A 393 -23.21 62.09 29.27
N CYS A 394 -22.94 61.37 28.16
CA CYS A 394 -21.72 61.57 27.38
C CYS A 394 -21.86 62.79 26.45
N SER A 395 -21.62 63.99 26.99
CA SER A 395 -21.44 65.19 26.16
C SER A 395 -20.11 65.12 25.37
N PRO A 396 -20.06 65.57 24.11
CA PRO A 396 -18.87 65.48 23.24
C PRO A 396 -17.72 66.43 23.64
N ALA A 397 -17.76 67.07 24.81
CA ALA A 397 -16.86 68.15 25.19
C ALA A 397 -15.98 67.84 26.43
N SER A 398 -15.55 66.60 26.64
CA SER A 398 -14.54 66.26 27.68
C SER A 398 -13.28 65.63 27.07
N PRO A 399 -12.05 66.02 27.45
CA PRO A 399 -10.82 65.50 26.84
C PRO A 399 -10.38 64.11 27.36
N TRP A 400 -11.17 63.42 28.20
CA TRP A 400 -10.74 62.19 28.88
C TRP A 400 -11.76 61.04 28.77
N PRO A 401 -11.63 60.12 27.80
CA PRO A 401 -12.63 59.07 27.55
C PRO A 401 -12.36 57.77 28.32
N ARG A 402 -11.92 57.82 29.58
CA ARG A 402 -11.43 56.61 30.30
C ARG A 402 -12.34 56.02 31.36
N ARG A 403 -13.56 56.52 31.59
CA ARG A 403 -14.42 56.01 32.68
C ARG A 403 -15.90 55.82 32.30
N CYS A 404 -16.20 55.16 31.18
CA CYS A 404 -17.59 54.80 30.83
C CYS A 404 -17.81 53.30 30.53
N TRP A 405 -16.88 52.41 30.90
CA TRP A 405 -17.01 50.96 30.64
C TRP A 405 -17.41 50.14 31.87
N ALA A 406 -17.98 50.78 32.89
CA ALA A 406 -18.55 50.08 34.04
C ALA A 406 -20.07 50.16 33.97
N SER A 407 -20.71 48.98 34.04
CA SER A 407 -22.15 48.72 34.16
C SER A 407 -23.03 49.06 32.94
N CYS A 408 -23.61 48.02 32.31
CA CYS A 408 -25.04 47.93 31.98
C CYS A 408 -25.34 46.63 31.18
N CYS A 409 -25.71 45.58 31.88
CA CYS A 409 -26.65 44.58 31.36
C CYS A 409 -27.79 44.52 32.37
N ALA A 410 -28.93 45.13 32.05
CA ALA A 410 -30.18 44.92 32.74
C ALA A 410 -31.27 44.66 31.69
N PRO A 411 -32.22 43.74 31.94
CA PRO A 411 -33.29 43.43 31.02
C PRO A 411 -34.28 44.61 30.96
N GLY A 412 -34.71 44.95 29.75
CA GLY A 412 -35.86 45.84 29.49
C GLY A 412 -37.08 45.02 29.10
#